data_AF-A0A8T4KG10-F1
#
_entry.id   AF-A0A8T4KG10-F1
#
_cell.length_a   1.000
_cell.length_b   1.000
_cell.length_c   1.000
_cell.angle_alpha   90.00
_cell.angle_beta   90.00
_cell.angle_gamma   90.00
#
_symmetry.space_group_name_H-M   'P 1'
#
loop_
_entity.id
_entity.type
_entity.pdbx_description
1 polymer ?
#
loop_
_entity_poly.entity_id
_entity_poly.type
_entity_poly.pdbx_seq_one_letter_code
_entity_poly.pdbx_strand_id
1 'polypeptide(L)'
;MNKILPSILFIVGMALLYFTGGSLNCVSVAGYSECWSFSDKNMTSDLCAGNATSCLAAVDDQRYNAHISALLKACGKASNEGYAVQGTNEAIKNAVNDMFNQTIEARDLCENPAGYLVYREYGAP
;
A
#
# COMPACT_ATOMS: atom_id res chain seq x y z
N MET A 1 -2.50 46.42 -2.13
CA MET A 1 -3.78 45.87 -1.61
C MET A 1 -4.62 45.55 -2.84
N ASN A 2 -5.01 44.33 -3.22
CA ASN A 2 -5.13 43.03 -2.55
C ASN A 2 -4.69 41.93 -3.53
N LYS A 3 -3.85 41.00 -3.05
CA LYS A 3 -3.57 39.72 -3.70
C LYS A 3 -4.37 38.65 -2.98
N ILE A 4 -5.62 38.39 -3.40
CA ILE A 4 -6.31 37.15 -3.03
C ILE A 4 -7.20 36.79 -4.21
N LEU A 5 -6.79 35.79 -4.97
CA LEU A 5 -7.61 34.65 -5.39
C LEU A 5 -6.81 33.83 -6.42
N PRO A 6 -6.07 32.80 -5.95
CA PRO A 6 -5.95 31.59 -6.75
C PRO A 6 -6.27 30.38 -5.88
N SER A 7 -7.37 30.41 -5.11
CA SER A 7 -7.73 29.31 -4.20
C SER A 7 -8.84 28.41 -4.72
N ILE A 8 -9.48 28.74 -5.86
CA ILE A 8 -10.63 27.98 -6.39
C ILE A 8 -10.23 27.06 -7.55
N LEU A 9 -9.14 27.35 -8.26
CA LEU A 9 -8.69 26.53 -9.39
C LEU A 9 -7.93 25.26 -9.00
N PHE A 10 -7.46 25.13 -7.75
CA PHE A 10 -6.70 23.95 -7.33
C PHE A 10 -7.59 22.79 -6.83
N ILE A 11 -8.83 23.07 -6.44
CA ILE A 11 -9.73 22.06 -5.85
C ILE A 11 -10.52 21.30 -6.93
N VAL A 12 -10.65 21.86 -8.14
CA VAL A 12 -11.42 21.24 -9.24
C VAL A 12 -10.56 20.33 -10.13
N GLY A 13 -9.22 20.43 -10.06
CA GLY A 13 -8.30 19.63 -10.88
C GLY A 13 -8.08 18.18 -10.40
N MET A 14 -8.53 17.82 -9.20
CA MET A 14 -8.31 16.48 -8.63
C MET A 14 -9.55 15.56 -8.67
N ALA A 15 -10.65 16.00 -9.27
CA ALA A 15 -11.90 15.23 -9.34
C ALA A 15 -12.15 14.53 -10.70
N LEU A 16 -11.24 14.69 -11.68
CA LEU A 16 -11.49 14.33 -13.09
C LEU A 16 -10.75 13.07 -13.59
N LEU A 17 -10.48 12.08 -12.73
CA LEU A 17 -10.00 10.75 -13.16
C LEU A 17 -11.03 9.63 -12.93
N TYR A 18 -12.29 9.98 -12.72
CA TYR A 18 -13.40 9.02 -12.64
C TYR A 18 -13.92 8.61 -14.01
N PHE A 19 -13.15 7.92 -14.85
CA PHE A 19 -13.78 7.17 -15.95
C PHE A 19 -13.03 5.88 -16.33
N THR A 20 -13.78 4.78 -16.20
CA THR A 20 -13.64 3.43 -16.79
C THR A 20 -12.72 2.40 -16.12
N GLY A 21 -13.35 1.37 -15.54
CA GLY A 21 -12.71 0.12 -15.08
C GLY A 21 -12.66 0.00 -13.56
N GLY A 22 -13.56 -0.81 -12.99
CA GLY A 22 -13.66 -1.26 -11.58
C GLY A 22 -12.94 -0.41 -10.53
N SER A 23 -13.67 0.25 -9.64
CA SER A 23 -13.11 1.08 -8.57
C SER A 23 -11.92 0.39 -7.87
N LEU A 24 -10.73 0.85 -8.19
CA LEU A 24 -9.50 0.45 -7.52
C LEU A 24 -9.31 1.38 -6.33
N ASN A 25 -8.94 0.80 -5.19
CA ASN A 25 -8.40 1.59 -4.09
C ASN A 25 -6.92 1.32 -4.04
N CYS A 26 -6.17 2.35 -3.65
CA CYS A 26 -4.73 2.24 -3.54
C CYS A 26 -4.27 2.74 -2.18
N VAL A 27 -3.20 2.11 -1.69
CA VAL A 27 -2.40 2.60 -0.57
C VAL A 27 -1.07 3.09 -1.12
N SER A 28 -0.55 4.19 -0.58
CA SER A 28 0.77 4.72 -0.93
C SER A 28 1.64 4.87 0.31
N VAL A 29 2.84 4.30 0.28
CA VAL A 29 3.84 4.41 1.35
C VAL A 29 5.14 4.92 0.77
N ALA A 30 5.62 6.07 1.24
CA ALA A 30 6.85 6.72 0.78
C ALA A 30 6.97 6.89 -0.76
N GLY A 31 5.83 7.00 -1.45
CA GLY A 31 5.74 7.13 -2.92
C GLY A 31 5.49 5.82 -3.68
N TYR A 32 5.42 4.68 -3.01
CA TYR A 32 5.07 3.39 -3.62
C TYR A 32 3.59 3.11 -3.46
N SER A 33 2.87 3.05 -4.59
CA SER A 33 1.43 2.79 -4.63
C SER A 33 1.14 1.33 -5.00
N GLU A 34 0.25 0.71 -4.25
CA GLU A 34 -0.30 -0.62 -4.51
C GLU A 34 -1.81 -0.57 -4.42
N CYS A 35 -2.51 -1.31 -5.28
CA CYS A 35 -3.95 -1.19 -5.43
C CYS A 35 -4.67 -2.53 -5.34
N TRP A 36 -5.93 -2.51 -4.92
CA TRP A 36 -6.82 -3.66 -4.89
C TRP A 36 -8.20 -3.32 -5.46
N SER A 37 -8.96 -4.38 -5.82
CA SER A 37 -10.32 -4.28 -6.32
C SER A 37 -11.35 -4.47 -5.20
N PHE A 38 -12.51 -3.84 -5.29
CA PHE A 38 -13.67 -4.10 -4.40
C PHE A 38 -14.43 -5.40 -4.72
N SER A 39 -13.85 -6.26 -5.56
CA SER A 39 -14.44 -7.54 -5.93
C SER A 39 -13.38 -8.61 -5.82
N ASP A 40 -13.79 -9.81 -5.45
CA ASP A 40 -12.92 -10.97 -5.54
C ASP A 40 -12.45 -11.12 -7.00
N LYS A 41 -11.18 -11.48 -7.17
CA LYS A 41 -10.58 -11.62 -8.50
C LYS A 41 -9.80 -12.92 -8.57
N ASN A 42 -9.93 -13.59 -9.72
CA ASN A 42 -9.01 -14.66 -10.08
C ASN A 42 -7.63 -14.04 -10.31
N MET A 43 -6.66 -14.49 -9.54
CA MET A 43 -5.26 -14.07 -9.63
C MET A 43 -4.38 -15.28 -9.93
N THR A 44 -3.26 -15.03 -10.58
CA THR A 44 -2.19 -16.01 -10.82
C THR A 44 -0.96 -15.52 -10.08
N SER A 45 -0.47 -16.27 -9.11
CA SER A 45 0.63 -15.88 -8.23
C SER A 45 1.31 -17.13 -7.70
N ASP A 46 2.61 -17.04 -7.41
CA ASP A 46 3.34 -18.08 -6.68
C ASP A 46 2.78 -18.32 -5.27
N LEU A 47 1.95 -17.39 -4.77
CA LEU A 47 1.22 -17.49 -3.50
C LEU A 47 -0.15 -18.17 -3.64
N CYS A 48 -0.54 -18.63 -4.84
CA CYS A 48 -1.75 -19.43 -5.00
C CYS A 48 -1.52 -20.83 -4.39
N ALA A 49 -2.43 -21.28 -3.53
CA ALA A 49 -2.29 -22.57 -2.85
C ALA A 49 -2.32 -23.77 -3.83
N GLY A 50 -1.37 -24.70 -3.65
CA GLY A 50 -1.26 -25.93 -4.43
C GLY A 50 -0.91 -25.69 -5.90
N ASN A 51 -0.94 -26.73 -6.73
CA ASN A 51 -0.65 -26.66 -8.18
C ASN A 51 -1.72 -25.88 -9.00
N ALA A 52 -2.40 -24.91 -8.39
CA ALA A 52 -3.44 -24.13 -9.04
C ALA A 52 -2.83 -23.03 -9.92
N THR A 53 -3.22 -23.01 -11.19
CA THR A 53 -2.82 -21.97 -12.15
C THR A 53 -3.45 -20.61 -11.83
N SER A 54 -4.56 -20.60 -11.08
CA SER A 54 -5.23 -19.41 -10.57
C SER A 54 -5.96 -19.68 -9.26
N CYS A 55 -6.08 -18.64 -8.43
CA CYS A 55 -6.79 -18.68 -7.15
C CYS A 55 -7.68 -17.44 -6.99
N LEU A 56 -8.75 -17.56 -6.21
CA LEU A 56 -9.63 -16.43 -5.89
C LEU A 56 -9.02 -15.63 -4.74
N ALA A 57 -8.70 -14.37 -4.98
CA ALA A 57 -8.25 -13.46 -3.95
C ALA A 57 -9.45 -12.69 -3.38
N ALA A 58 -9.79 -12.93 -2.12
CA ALA A 58 -10.82 -12.17 -1.43
C ALA A 58 -10.42 -10.69 -1.32
N VAL A 59 -11.39 -9.77 -1.35
CA VAL A 59 -11.12 -8.32 -1.26
C VAL A 59 -10.22 -7.95 -0.08
N ASP A 60 -10.42 -8.57 1.08
CA ASP A 60 -9.64 -8.30 2.28
C ASP A 60 -8.18 -8.74 2.15
N ASP A 61 -7.92 -9.86 1.50
CA ASP A 61 -6.55 -10.34 1.27
C ASP A 61 -5.86 -9.52 0.18
N GLN A 62 -6.58 -9.11 -0.86
CA GLN A 62 -6.06 -8.16 -1.85
C GLN A 62 -5.65 -6.84 -1.19
N ARG A 63 -6.53 -6.28 -0.35
CA ARG A 63 -6.25 -5.06 0.41
C ARG A 63 -5.04 -5.25 1.30
N TYR A 64 -5.05 -6.28 2.14
CA TYR A 64 -3.97 -6.57 3.07
C TYR A 64 -2.62 -6.68 2.34
N ASN A 65 -2.55 -7.48 1.26
CA ASN A 65 -1.32 -7.67 0.50
C ASN A 65 -0.86 -6.43 -0.27
N ALA A 66 -1.78 -5.55 -0.69
CA ALA A 66 -1.41 -4.25 -1.24
C ALA A 66 -0.67 -3.39 -0.20
N HIS A 67 -1.16 -3.34 1.04
CA HIS A 67 -0.47 -2.64 2.13
C HIS A 67 0.92 -3.23 2.43
N ILE A 68 1.03 -4.57 2.55
CA ILE A 68 2.33 -5.23 2.78
C ILE A 68 3.30 -4.92 1.65
N SER A 69 2.86 -5.00 0.39
CA SER A 69 3.71 -4.76 -0.77
C SER A 69 4.23 -3.32 -0.82
N ALA A 70 3.38 -2.34 -0.53
CA ALA A 70 3.79 -0.94 -0.46
C ALA A 70 4.78 -0.71 0.68
N LEU A 71 4.55 -1.30 1.86
CA LEU A 71 5.44 -1.24 3.02
C LEU A 71 6.81 -1.83 2.72
N LEU A 72 6.88 -3.02 2.10
CA LEU A 72 8.16 -3.67 1.78
C LEU A 72 8.97 -2.87 0.75
N LYS A 73 8.32 -2.29 -0.26
CA LYS A 73 8.99 -1.38 -1.21
C LYS A 73 9.53 -0.13 -0.52
N ALA A 74 8.74 0.47 0.37
CA ALA A 74 9.18 1.59 1.19
C ALA A 74 10.35 1.21 2.11
N CYS A 75 10.34 0.01 2.69
CA CYS A 75 11.46 -0.53 3.46
C CYS A 75 12.73 -0.71 2.63
N GLY A 76 12.62 -1.24 1.41
CA GLY A 76 13.74 -1.32 0.48
C GLY A 76 14.35 0.05 0.21
N LYS A 77 13.50 1.08 0.00
CA LYS A 77 13.96 2.46 -0.15
C LYS A 77 14.64 2.99 1.13
N ALA A 78 14.03 2.83 2.30
CA ALA A 78 14.60 3.28 3.56
C ALA A 78 15.96 2.65 3.84
N SER A 79 16.09 1.33 3.59
CA SER A 79 17.35 0.60 3.71
C SER A 79 18.40 1.14 2.73
N ASN A 80 18.04 1.38 1.47
CA ASN A 80 18.95 1.96 0.47
C ASN A 80 19.39 3.39 0.83
N GLU A 81 18.54 4.14 1.53
CA GLU A 81 18.82 5.47 2.06
C GLU A 81 19.55 5.43 3.42
N GLY A 82 19.88 4.24 3.93
CA GLY A 82 20.51 4.06 5.26
C GLY A 82 19.65 4.59 6.41
N TYR A 83 18.33 4.69 6.20
CA TYR A 83 17.34 5.31 7.09
C TYR A 83 17.60 6.81 7.36
N ALA A 84 18.33 7.51 6.50
CA ALA A 84 18.66 8.92 6.70
C ALA A 84 17.50 9.88 6.39
N VAL A 85 16.52 9.46 5.58
CA VAL A 85 15.42 10.31 5.13
C VAL A 85 14.23 10.19 6.08
N GLN A 86 14.04 11.20 6.93
CA GLN A 86 12.96 11.23 7.93
C GLN A 86 11.57 11.02 7.30
N GLY A 87 11.28 11.66 6.16
CA GLY A 87 9.98 11.51 5.50
C GLY A 87 9.68 10.08 5.03
N THR A 88 10.69 9.33 4.57
CA THR A 88 10.53 7.91 4.23
C THR A 88 10.21 7.10 5.48
N ASN A 89 10.96 7.32 6.57
CA ASN A 89 10.76 6.61 7.83
C ASN A 89 9.39 6.89 8.46
N GLU A 90 8.97 8.16 8.50
CA GLU A 90 7.66 8.55 9.03
C GLU A 90 6.51 7.97 8.22
N ALA A 91 6.62 7.94 6.88
CA ALA A 91 5.60 7.32 6.03
C ALA A 91 5.43 5.82 6.34
N ILE A 92 6.53 5.10 6.59
CA ILE A 92 6.50 3.69 6.98
C ILE A 92 5.83 3.52 8.36
N LYS A 93 6.23 4.32 9.36
CA LYS A 93 5.67 4.28 10.71
C LYS A 93 4.15 4.52 10.70
N ASN A 94 3.71 5.54 9.97
CA ASN A 94 2.30 5.89 9.86
C ASN A 94 1.51 4.77 9.18
N ALA A 95 2.02 4.20 8.08
CA ALA A 95 1.35 3.12 7.38
C ALA A 95 1.19 1.85 8.25
N VAL A 96 2.19 1.51 9.06
CA VAL A 96 2.08 0.40 10.04
C VAL A 96 1.07 0.71 11.13
N ASN A 97 1.09 1.93 11.67
CA ASN A 97 0.12 2.34 12.68
C ASN A 97 -1.31 2.31 12.15
N ASP A 98 -1.54 2.80 10.94
CA ASP A 98 -2.87 2.83 10.32
C ASP A 98 -3.40 1.41 10.02
N MET A 99 -2.51 0.48 9.64
CA MET A 99 -2.90 -0.88 9.27
C MET A 99 -3.04 -1.82 10.47
N PHE A 100 -2.08 -1.75 11.41
CA PHE A 100 -1.95 -2.72 12.50
C PHE A 100 -2.23 -2.13 13.88
N ASN A 101 -2.44 -0.81 13.98
CA ASN A 101 -2.55 -0.09 15.25
C ASN A 101 -1.33 -0.32 16.16
N GLN A 102 -0.14 -0.34 15.54
CA GLN A 102 1.14 -0.55 16.19
C GLN A 102 2.10 0.61 15.88
N THR A 103 2.78 1.10 16.90
CA THR A 103 3.89 2.05 16.73
C THR A 103 5.20 1.27 16.75
N ILE A 104 5.81 1.10 15.58
CA ILE A 104 7.09 0.40 15.40
C ILE A 104 8.01 1.35 14.64
N GLU A 105 9.29 1.41 15.01
CA GLU A 105 10.26 2.20 14.25
C GLU A 105 10.49 1.61 12.86
N ALA A 106 10.68 2.47 11.85
CA ALA A 106 10.84 2.01 10.48
C ALA A 106 12.02 1.03 10.33
N ARG A 107 13.13 1.27 11.03
CA ARG A 107 14.28 0.37 11.00
C ARG A 107 13.94 -1.01 11.57
N ASP A 108 13.30 -1.06 12.74
CA ASP A 108 12.95 -2.33 13.40
C ASP A 108 12.00 -3.17 12.55
N LEU A 109 11.04 -2.51 11.90
CA LEU A 109 10.14 -3.16 10.94
C LEU A 109 10.91 -3.68 9.72
N CYS A 110 11.74 -2.84 9.09
CA CYS A 110 12.33 -3.13 7.79
C CYS A 110 13.50 -4.11 7.87
N GLU A 111 14.21 -4.19 9.00
CA GLU A 111 15.27 -5.18 9.23
C GLU A 111 14.72 -6.55 9.63
N ASN A 112 13.50 -6.60 10.17
CA ASN A 112 12.81 -7.85 10.52
C ASN A 112 11.34 -7.85 10.05
N PRO A 113 11.07 -7.78 8.74
CA PRO A 113 9.71 -7.64 8.24
C PRO A 113 8.87 -8.87 8.54
N ALA A 114 9.47 -10.07 8.58
CA ALA A 114 8.74 -11.32 8.86
C ALA A 114 8.11 -11.36 10.27
N GLY A 115 8.60 -10.56 11.22
CA GLY A 115 8.01 -10.44 12.55
C GLY A 115 6.68 -9.66 12.59
N TYR A 116 6.36 -8.92 11.53
CA TYR A 116 5.27 -7.94 11.52
C TYR A 116 4.40 -8.01 10.25
N LEU A 117 5.02 -8.28 9.12
CA LEU A 117 4.45 -8.23 7.79
C LEU A 117 4.35 -9.67 7.25
N VAL A 118 3.15 -10.25 7.36
CA VAL A 118 2.89 -11.62 6.90
C VAL A 118 1.98 -11.56 5.69
N TYR A 119 2.50 -11.81 4.49
CA TYR A 119 1.65 -11.95 3.30
C TYR A 119 0.59 -13.02 3.53
N ARG A 120 -0.65 -12.71 3.16
CA ARG A 120 -1.70 -13.71 3.14
C ARG A 120 -1.64 -14.43 1.80
N GLU A 121 -1.36 -15.72 1.86
CA GLU A 121 -1.40 -16.58 0.67
C GLU A 121 -2.82 -16.64 0.13
N TYR A 122 -2.94 -16.68 -1.20
CA TYR A 122 -4.24 -16.72 -1.83
C TYR A 122 -4.70 -18.16 -2.01
N GLY A 123 -5.76 -18.49 -1.30
CA GLY A 123 -6.60 -19.67 -1.45
C GLY A 123 -7.93 -19.31 -0.80
N ALA A 124 -9.05 -19.59 -1.48
CA ALA A 124 -10.40 -19.22 -1.04
C ALA A 124 -10.71 -19.66 0.41
N PRO A 125 -11.69 -19.04 1.09
CA PRO A 125 -12.16 -19.49 2.42
C PRO A 125 -12.55 -20.97 2.47
#